data_AF-A0A4V2LMR2-F1
#
_entry.id   AF-A0A4V2LMR2-F1
#
_cell.length_a   1.000
_cell.length_b   1.000
_cell.length_c   1.000
_cell.angle_alpha   90.00
_cell.angle_beta   90.00
_cell.angle_gamma   90.00
#
_symmetry.space_group_name_H-M   'P 1'
#
loop_
_entity.id
_entity.type
_entity.pdbx_description
1 polymer ?
#
loop_
_entity_poly.entity_id
_entity_poly.type
_entity_poly.pdbx_seq_one_letter_code
_entity_poly.pdbx_strand_id
1 'polypeptide(L)'
;MELREALAYLREHHQSLLNTDASVLGVAYTPDDGEADFYIIELSLDEEAKAEEGVDYYNVHLEGGNISSSEGIEDYLGDENIDNLIEELPEFTEKIQYQLYQLENSPFGYESSFALKNIFPSLPDPDDSDPTTFKSEAIALITKLNKQ
;
A
#
# COMPACT_ATOMS: atom_id res chain seq x y z
N MET A 1 -1.27 -5.77 10.53
CA MET A 1 -2.44 -5.05 11.07
C MET A 1 -3.54 -5.22 10.07
N GLU A 2 -4.76 -5.51 10.51
CA GLU A 2 -5.93 -5.46 9.62
C GLU A 2 -6.27 -4.00 9.27
N LEU A 3 -7.04 -3.76 8.20
CA LEU A 3 -7.32 -2.41 7.68
C LEU A 3 -7.84 -1.45 8.77
N ARG A 4 -8.84 -1.87 9.55
CA ARG A 4 -9.42 -1.06 10.63
C ARG A 4 -8.41 -0.72 11.73
N GLU A 5 -7.57 -1.70 12.09
CA GLU A 5 -6.50 -1.49 13.07
C GLU A 5 -5.46 -0.51 12.54
N ALA A 6 -5.12 -0.62 11.26
CA ALA A 6 -4.15 0.25 10.59
C ALA A 6 -4.65 1.70 10.51
N LEU A 7 -5.92 1.92 10.17
CA LEU A 7 -6.54 3.25 10.19
C LEU A 7 -6.58 3.83 11.61
N ALA A 8 -6.97 3.04 12.62
CA ALA A 8 -6.92 3.48 14.01
C ALA A 8 -5.49 3.81 14.47
N TYR A 9 -4.51 3.02 14.03
CA TYR A 9 -3.10 3.24 14.33
C TYR A 9 -2.61 4.61 13.82
N LEU A 10 -2.99 5.01 12.59
CA LEU A 10 -2.62 6.32 12.04
C LEU A 10 -3.07 7.45 12.96
N ARG A 11 -4.32 7.40 13.43
CA ARG A 11 -4.87 8.41 14.33
C ARG A 11 -4.09 8.52 15.63
N GLU A 12 -3.77 7.37 16.23
CA GLU A 12 -3.10 7.30 17.54
C GLU A 12 -1.62 7.67 17.47
N HIS A 13 -0.96 7.39 16.33
CA HIS A 13 0.49 7.52 16.18
C HIS A 13 0.93 8.58 15.17
N HIS A 14 0.01 9.39 14.65
CA HIS A 14 0.26 10.38 13.60
C HIS A 14 1.54 11.19 13.81
N GLN A 15 1.72 11.83 14.97
CA GLN A 15 2.87 12.69 15.21
C GLN A 15 4.20 11.91 15.19
N SER A 16 4.17 10.64 15.61
CA SER A 16 5.35 9.78 15.55
C SER A 16 5.70 9.42 14.11
N LEU A 17 4.69 9.12 13.29
CA LEU A 17 4.88 8.74 11.89
C LEU A 17 5.54 9.87 11.09
N LEU A 18 5.09 11.11 11.29
CA LEU A 18 5.69 12.32 10.70
C LEU A 18 7.16 12.50 11.08
N ASN A 19 7.54 12.15 12.29
CA ASN A 19 8.91 12.34 12.76
C ASN A 19 9.86 11.23 12.28
N THR A 20 9.32 10.12 11.81
CA THR A 20 10.10 8.93 11.42
C THR A 20 10.05 8.65 9.93
N ASP A 21 9.34 9.47 9.15
CA ASP A 21 9.07 9.25 7.73
C ASP A 21 8.59 7.81 7.46
N ALA A 22 7.72 7.30 8.34
CA ALA A 22 7.20 5.94 8.26
C ALA A 22 5.80 5.93 7.65
N SER A 23 5.57 5.05 6.67
CA SER A 23 4.28 4.86 6.01
C SER A 23 3.61 3.57 6.46
N VAL A 24 2.27 3.59 6.55
CA VAL A 24 1.46 2.39 6.75
C VAL A 24 1.04 1.86 5.39
N LEU A 25 1.62 0.72 4.97
CA LEU A 25 1.40 0.15 3.65
C LEU A 25 0.80 -1.25 3.72
N GLY A 26 -0.13 -1.54 2.81
CA GLY A 26 -0.60 -2.87 2.46
C GLY A 26 -0.12 -3.26 1.06
N VAL A 27 0.10 -4.56 0.83
CA VAL A 27 0.44 -5.08 -0.50
C VAL A 27 -0.44 -6.28 -0.83
N ALA A 28 -1.05 -6.28 -2.02
CA ALA A 28 -1.94 -7.34 -2.47
C ALA A 28 -1.44 -8.00 -3.76
N TYR A 29 -1.79 -9.27 -3.92
CA TYR A 29 -1.73 -9.99 -5.19
C TYR A 29 -3.16 -10.41 -5.55
N THR A 30 -3.64 -9.91 -6.68
CA THR A 30 -5.04 -9.97 -7.15
C THR A 30 -5.09 -10.56 -8.56
N PRO A 31 -4.79 -11.87 -8.72
CA PRO A 31 -4.69 -12.51 -10.04
C PRO A 31 -5.98 -12.50 -10.88
N ASP A 32 -7.12 -12.31 -10.22
CA ASP A 32 -8.44 -12.31 -10.83
C ASP A 32 -8.91 -10.89 -11.21
N ASP A 33 -8.11 -9.86 -10.88
CA ASP A 33 -8.38 -8.49 -11.28
C ASP A 33 -7.90 -8.25 -12.71
N GLY A 34 -8.76 -7.68 -13.54
CA GLY A 34 -8.48 -7.43 -14.95
C GLY A 34 -7.56 -6.23 -15.19
N GLU A 35 -7.36 -5.38 -14.19
CA GLU A 35 -6.60 -4.14 -14.31
C GLU A 35 -5.17 -4.29 -13.77
N ALA A 36 -4.98 -4.99 -12.65
CA ALA A 36 -3.67 -5.19 -12.04
C ALA A 36 -3.54 -6.50 -11.25
N ASP A 37 -2.40 -7.17 -11.43
CA ASP A 37 -2.00 -8.31 -10.60
C ASP A 37 -1.57 -7.90 -9.19
N PHE A 38 -0.96 -6.71 -9.02
CA PHE A 38 -0.36 -6.27 -7.77
C PHE A 38 -0.87 -4.89 -7.39
N TYR A 39 -1.19 -4.72 -6.10
CA TYR A 39 -1.55 -3.42 -5.54
C TYR A 39 -0.66 -3.07 -4.36
N ILE A 40 -0.30 -1.79 -4.27
CA ILE A 40 0.31 -1.16 -3.11
C ILE A 40 -0.70 -0.13 -2.60
N ILE A 41 -0.99 -0.19 -1.32
CA ILE A 41 -2.00 0.63 -0.66
C ILE A 41 -1.32 1.40 0.45
N GLU A 42 -1.31 2.72 0.39
CA GLU A 42 -0.87 3.57 1.49
C GLU A 42 -2.06 4.15 2.23
N LEU A 43 -1.97 4.10 3.55
CA LEU A 43 -2.91 4.76 4.43
C LEU A 43 -2.21 5.95 5.09
N SER A 44 -2.83 7.11 5.05
CA SER A 44 -2.32 8.34 5.67
C SER A 44 -3.45 9.16 6.29
N LEU A 45 -3.07 10.19 7.06
CA LEU A 45 -3.97 11.22 7.54
C LEU A 45 -3.64 12.53 6.83
N ASP A 46 -4.67 13.28 6.48
CA ASP A 46 -4.52 14.63 5.97
C ASP A 46 -4.01 15.57 7.08
N GLU A 47 -2.79 16.06 6.91
CA GLU A 47 -2.15 16.96 7.85
C GLU A 47 -2.81 18.33 7.91
N GLU A 48 -3.28 18.84 6.76
CA GLU A 48 -3.90 20.16 6.66
C GLU A 48 -5.27 20.14 7.33
N ALA A 49 -6.10 19.14 7.02
CA ALA A 49 -7.40 18.97 7.67
C ALA A 49 -7.26 18.82 9.19
N LYS A 50 -6.25 18.08 9.65
CA LYS A 50 -6.00 17.92 11.08
C LYS A 50 -5.48 19.19 11.74
N ALA A 51 -4.59 19.93 11.08
CA ALA A 51 -4.01 21.15 11.63
C ALA A 51 -4.97 22.35 11.62
N GLU A 52 -5.77 22.50 10.57
CA GLU A 52 -6.66 23.65 10.37
C GLU A 52 -8.06 23.44 10.98
N GLU A 53 -8.61 22.23 10.84
CA GLU A 53 -10.00 21.94 11.22
C GLU A 53 -10.10 21.06 12.48
N GLY A 54 -9.00 20.42 12.89
CA GLY A 54 -8.97 19.49 14.01
C GLY A 54 -9.68 18.17 13.71
N VAL A 55 -9.81 17.82 12.43
CA VAL A 55 -10.52 16.64 11.93
C VAL A 55 -9.52 15.58 11.51
N ASP A 56 -9.78 14.32 11.86
CA ASP A 56 -9.02 13.18 11.32
C ASP A 56 -9.61 12.80 9.95
N TYR A 57 -9.04 13.34 8.87
CA TYR A 57 -9.40 12.95 7.51
C TYR A 57 -8.43 11.87 7.01
N TYR A 58 -8.94 10.68 6.69
CA TYR A 58 -8.14 9.53 6.27
C TYR A 58 -8.01 9.55 4.75
N ASN A 59 -6.78 9.30 4.27
CA ASN A 59 -6.47 9.17 2.85
C ASN A 59 -6.00 7.74 2.57
N VAL A 60 -6.49 7.18 1.47
CA VAL A 60 -6.02 5.90 0.92
C VAL A 60 -5.57 6.13 -0.50
N HIS A 61 -4.30 5.85 -0.76
CA HIS A 61 -3.72 5.85 -2.08
C HIS A 61 -3.51 4.41 -2.53
N LEU A 62 -4.10 4.04 -3.67
CA LEU A 62 -3.97 2.73 -4.29
C LEU A 62 -3.21 2.87 -5.61
N GLU A 63 -2.11 2.13 -5.75
CA GLU A 63 -1.41 1.98 -7.02
C GLU A 63 -1.37 0.50 -7.40
N GLY A 64 -1.89 0.20 -8.59
CA GLY A 64 -1.98 -1.14 -9.13
C GLY A 64 -1.18 -1.29 -10.42
N GLY A 65 -0.57 -2.45 -10.64
CA GLY A 65 0.02 -2.75 -11.94
C GLY A 65 0.43 -4.21 -12.16
N ASN A 66 1.00 -4.46 -13.33
CA ASN A 66 1.42 -5.77 -13.79
C ASN A 66 2.93 -5.82 -14.00
N ILE A 67 3.57 -6.94 -13.66
CA ILE A 67 5.01 -7.11 -13.90
C ILE A 67 5.27 -7.08 -15.41
N SER A 68 6.31 -6.33 -15.84
CA SER A 68 6.66 -6.07 -17.25
C SER A 68 5.69 -5.15 -17.99
N SER A 69 4.81 -4.45 -17.28
CA SER A 69 3.92 -3.42 -17.83
C SER A 69 4.29 -2.08 -17.23
N SER A 70 4.47 -1.07 -18.08
CA SER A 70 4.56 0.32 -17.64
C SER A 70 3.17 0.94 -17.40
N GLU A 71 2.09 0.23 -17.77
CA GLU A 71 0.72 0.63 -17.46
C GLU A 71 0.34 0.14 -16.07
N GLY A 72 -0.34 1.01 -15.34
CA GLY A 72 -0.90 0.77 -14.02
C GLY A 72 -2.16 1.59 -13.82
N ILE A 73 -2.78 1.39 -12.67
CA ILE A 73 -3.92 2.17 -12.20
C ILE A 73 -3.55 2.89 -10.92
N GLU A 74 -4.14 4.05 -10.73
CA GLU A 74 -3.94 4.90 -9.57
C GLU A 74 -5.30 5.40 -9.12
N ASP A 75 -5.60 5.27 -7.84
CA ASP A 75 -6.85 5.72 -7.24
C ASP A 75 -6.63 6.33 -5.86
N TYR A 76 -7.47 7.29 -5.52
CA TYR A 76 -7.40 8.07 -4.28
C TYR A 76 -8.78 8.17 -3.65
N LEU A 77 -8.88 7.68 -2.41
CA LEU A 77 -10.12 7.69 -1.63
C LEU A 77 -9.85 8.38 -0.28
N GLY A 78 -10.87 9.04 0.26
CA GLY A 78 -10.74 9.67 1.57
C GLY A 78 -12.08 10.00 2.21
N ASP A 79 -12.13 9.85 3.53
CA ASP A 79 -13.30 10.17 4.35
C ASP A 79 -12.83 10.48 5.78
N GLU A 80 -13.62 11.25 6.52
CA GLU A 80 -13.45 11.49 7.95
C GLU A 80 -13.91 10.28 8.80
N ASN A 81 -14.75 9.44 8.22
CA ASN A 81 -15.34 8.27 8.83
C ASN A 81 -14.75 6.98 8.24
N ILE A 82 -14.08 6.21 9.10
CA ILE A 82 -13.47 4.92 8.77
C ILE A 82 -14.49 3.93 8.17
N ASP A 83 -15.73 3.90 8.65
CA ASP A 83 -16.74 2.95 8.14
C ASP A 83 -17.12 3.26 6.70
N ASN A 84 -17.37 4.54 6.39
CA ASN A 84 -17.67 4.97 5.02
C ASN A 84 -16.49 4.69 4.08
N LEU A 85 -15.27 5.04 4.50
CA LEU A 85 -14.07 4.80 3.72
C LEU A 85 -13.90 3.32 3.37
N ILE A 86 -14.13 2.43 4.33
CA ILE A 86 -14.02 0.98 4.11
C ILE A 86 -15.08 0.48 3.14
N GLU A 87 -16.31 1.02 3.20
CA GLU A 87 -17.38 0.64 2.25
C GLU A 87 -17.06 1.03 0.80
N GLU A 88 -16.23 2.04 0.57
CA GLU A 88 -15.80 2.47 -0.76
C GLU A 88 -14.57 1.73 -1.28
N LEU A 89 -13.77 1.14 -0.39
CA LEU A 89 -12.54 0.45 -0.77
C LEU A 89 -12.80 -0.90 -1.46
N PRO A 90 -11.91 -1.33 -2.38
CA PRO A 90 -11.97 -2.67 -2.93
C PRO A 90 -11.93 -3.76 -1.84
N GLU A 91 -12.76 -4.79 -1.95
CA GLU A 91 -12.93 -5.85 -0.93
C GLU A 91 -11.61 -6.56 -0.55
N PHE A 92 -10.63 -6.60 -1.44
CA PHE A 92 -9.33 -7.22 -1.13
C PHE A 92 -8.54 -6.45 -0.08
N THR A 93 -8.78 -5.14 0.07
CA THR A 93 -8.06 -4.29 1.04
C THR A 93 -8.34 -4.70 2.49
N GLU A 94 -9.51 -5.26 2.76
CA GLU A 94 -9.84 -5.83 4.06
C GLU A 94 -9.17 -7.19 4.32
N LYS A 95 -8.64 -7.84 3.28
CA LYS A 95 -8.09 -9.20 3.33
C LYS A 95 -6.56 -9.24 3.35
N ILE A 96 -5.90 -8.08 3.43
CA ILE A 96 -4.44 -7.97 3.45
C ILE A 96 -3.93 -7.47 4.79
N GLN A 97 -2.63 -7.67 5.01
CA GLN A 97 -1.94 -7.18 6.19
C GLN A 97 -1.23 -5.86 5.87
N TYR A 98 -1.55 -4.85 6.67
CA TYR A 98 -0.86 -3.57 6.68
C TYR A 98 0.32 -3.61 7.65
N GLN A 99 1.44 -3.00 7.25
CA GLN A 99 2.65 -2.88 8.04
C GLN A 99 3.22 -1.47 7.99
N LEU A 100 4.05 -1.16 8.98
CA LEU A 100 4.86 0.06 9.00
C LEU A 100 6.13 -0.17 8.21
N TYR A 101 6.40 0.71 7.25
CA TYR A 101 7.63 0.73 6.48
C TYR A 101 8.34 2.07 6.65
N GLN A 102 9.66 2.01 6.80
CA GLN A 102 10.55 3.15 6.64
C GLN A 102 11.30 2.92 5.32
N LEU A 103 10.75 3.45 4.24
CA LEU A 103 11.32 3.27 2.91
C LEU A 103 12.24 4.45 2.59
N GLU A 104 13.37 4.17 1.92
CA GLU A 104 14.28 5.23 1.49
C GLU A 104 13.66 6.11 0.39
N ASN A 105 12.75 5.54 -0.39
CA ASN A 105 12.00 6.22 -1.44
C ASN A 105 10.51 5.85 -1.34
N SER A 106 9.63 6.71 -1.82
CA SER A 106 8.21 6.35 -2.01
C SER A 106 8.12 5.14 -2.94
N PRO A 107 7.26 4.14 -2.67
CA PRO A 107 7.00 3.05 -3.61
C PRO A 107 6.07 3.48 -4.76
N PHE A 108 5.47 4.67 -4.68
CA PHE A 108 4.50 5.17 -5.65
C PHE A 108 5.14 5.91 -6.83
N GLY A 109 4.46 5.89 -7.98
CA GLY A 109 4.91 6.52 -9.22
C GLY A 109 6.01 5.75 -9.94
N TYR A 110 6.22 4.48 -9.56
CA TYR A 110 7.20 3.58 -10.14
C TYR A 110 6.48 2.38 -10.77
N GLU A 111 7.11 1.76 -11.77
CA GLU A 111 6.64 0.46 -12.23
C GLU A 111 6.57 -0.53 -11.05
N SER A 112 5.52 -1.37 -11.01
CA SER A 112 5.23 -2.26 -9.88
C SER A 112 6.41 -3.14 -9.48
N SER A 113 7.28 -3.52 -10.42
CA SER A 113 8.49 -4.28 -10.16
C SER A 113 9.47 -3.53 -9.24
N PHE A 114 9.74 -2.25 -9.51
CA PHE A 114 10.60 -1.41 -8.68
C PHE A 114 9.93 -1.03 -7.35
N ALA A 115 8.62 -0.75 -7.38
CA ALA A 115 7.84 -0.48 -6.18
C ALA A 115 7.89 -1.67 -5.20
N LEU A 116 7.67 -2.89 -5.70
CA LEU A 116 7.76 -4.13 -4.92
C LEU A 116 9.18 -4.39 -4.43
N LYS A 117 10.22 -4.10 -5.22
CA LYS A 117 11.62 -4.24 -4.81
C LYS A 117 11.98 -3.30 -3.65
N ASN A 118 11.43 -2.09 -3.65
CA ASN A 118 11.60 -1.13 -2.56
C ASN A 118 10.97 -1.66 -1.24
N ILE A 119 9.75 -2.21 -1.32
CA ILE A 119 9.03 -2.78 -0.17
C ILE A 119 9.67 -4.10 0.31
N PHE A 120 10.11 -4.93 -0.63
CA PHE A 120 10.73 -6.23 -0.37
C PHE A 120 12.17 -6.26 -0.90
N PRO A 121 13.16 -5.75 -0.13
CA PRO A 121 14.55 -5.68 -0.57
C PRO A 121 15.18 -7.03 -0.93
N SER A 122 14.59 -8.15 -0.46
CA SER A 122 15.03 -9.51 -0.80
C SER A 122 14.66 -9.95 -2.21
N LEU A 123 13.75 -9.26 -2.90
CA LEU A 123 13.45 -9.54 -4.30
C LEU A 123 14.68 -9.33 -5.17
N PRO A 124 14.83 -10.05 -6.29
CA PRO A 124 15.92 -9.78 -7.21
C PRO A 124 15.76 -8.39 -7.84
N ASP A 125 16.84 -7.84 -8.38
CA ASP A 125 16.77 -6.56 -9.09
C ASP A 125 15.89 -6.70 -10.34
N PRO A 126 14.85 -5.87 -10.54
CA PRO A 126 14.01 -5.90 -11.73
C PRO A 126 14.81 -5.82 -13.04
N ASP A 127 15.92 -5.09 -13.09
CA ASP A 127 16.72 -4.91 -14.30
C ASP A 127 17.56 -6.15 -14.65
N ASP A 128 17.95 -6.93 -13.65
CA ASP A 128 18.86 -8.09 -13.80
C ASP A 128 18.13 -9.45 -13.73
N SER A 129 16.80 -9.44 -13.52
CA SER A 129 16.03 -10.67 -13.28
C SER A 129 15.01 -10.99 -14.35
N ASP A 130 14.77 -12.29 -14.52
CA ASP A 130 13.67 -12.76 -15.37
C ASP A 130 12.31 -12.39 -14.74
N PRO A 131 11.39 -11.75 -15.50
CA PRO A 131 10.12 -11.28 -14.95
C PRO A 131 9.24 -12.38 -14.34
N THR A 132 9.31 -13.60 -14.87
CA THR A 132 8.54 -14.74 -14.33
C THR A 132 9.07 -15.13 -12.96
N THR A 133 10.40 -15.16 -12.83
CA THR A 133 11.08 -15.42 -11.56
C THR A 133 10.75 -14.34 -10.54
N PHE A 134 10.91 -13.05 -10.91
CA PHE A 134 10.56 -11.92 -10.05
C PHE A 134 9.11 -12.00 -9.56
N LYS A 135 8.16 -12.21 -10.49
CA LYS A 135 6.73 -12.32 -10.19
C LYS A 135 6.46 -13.46 -9.20
N SER A 136 7.06 -14.63 -9.40
CA SER A 136 6.87 -15.78 -8.51
C SER A 136 7.40 -15.51 -7.09
N GLU A 137 8.53 -14.83 -6.95
CA GLU A 137 9.09 -14.49 -5.64
C GLU A 137 8.25 -13.41 -4.94
N ALA A 138 7.79 -12.40 -5.67
CA ALA A 138 6.89 -11.36 -5.16
C ALA A 138 5.60 -11.96 -4.62
N ILE A 139 4.95 -12.84 -5.39
CA ILE A 139 3.74 -13.56 -4.96
C ILE A 139 3.99 -14.34 -3.67
N ALA A 140 5.12 -15.02 -3.55
CA ALA A 140 5.45 -15.80 -2.35
C ALA A 140 5.60 -14.90 -1.11
N LEU A 141 6.24 -13.74 -1.24
CA LEU A 141 6.42 -12.78 -0.16
C LEU A 141 5.08 -12.14 0.26
N ILE A 142 4.28 -11.69 -0.70
CA ILE A 142 2.96 -11.09 -0.46
C ILE A 142 2.00 -12.11 0.16
N THR A 143 1.99 -13.34 -0.35
CA THR A 143 1.17 -14.42 0.21
C THR A 143 1.58 -14.74 1.65
N LYS A 144 2.88 -14.71 1.95
CA LYS A 144 3.38 -14.91 3.31
C LYS A 144 3.03 -13.75 4.23
N LEU A 145 3.08 -12.52 3.71
CA LEU A 145 2.69 -11.30 4.42
C LEU A 145 1.21 -11.37 4.84
N ASN A 146 0.32 -11.69 3.90
CA ASN A 146 -1.14 -11.66 4.10
C ASN A 146 -1.73 -12.90 4.79
N LYS A 147 -0.90 -13.88 5.18
CA LYS A 147 -1.30 -15.07 5.97
C LYS A 147 -0.97 -14.97 7.46
N GLN A 148 -0.38 -13.85 7.89
CA GLN A 148 -0.08 -13.57 9.29
C GLN A 148 -1.34 -13.14 10.03
#